data_AF-F8L039-F1
#
_entry.id   AF-F8L039-F1
#
_cell.length_a   1.000
_cell.length_b   1.000
_cell.length_c   1.000
_cell.angle_alpha   90.00
_cell.angle_beta   90.00
_cell.angle_gamma   90.00
#
_symmetry.space_group_name_H-M   'P 1'
#
loop_
_entity.id
_entity.type
_entity.pdbx_description
1 polymer ?
#
loop_
_entity_poly.entity_id
_entity_poly.type
_entity_poly.pdbx_seq_one_letter_code
_entity_poly.pdbx_strand_id
1 'polypeptide(L)'
;MKRWFISDTHFSHKNIIKYAGRPYMTVEEMNKSLIDNWNQYVDAEDQVFFLGDFGLGDVEHLHSICSQFVFVAIMIAMQAT
;
A
#
# COMPACT_ATOMS: atom_id res chain seq x y z
N MET A 1 -1.03 -20.48 1.93
CA MET A 1 -0.33 -19.67 0.92
C MET A 1 -1.23 -19.37 -0.25
N LYS A 2 -1.85 -18.20 -0.22
CA LYS A 2 -2.60 -17.56 -1.30
C LYS A 2 -1.73 -16.46 -1.92
N ARG A 3 -2.15 -15.99 -3.09
CA ARG A 3 -1.53 -14.87 -3.79
C ARG A 3 -2.56 -13.78 -4.00
N TRP A 4 -2.24 -12.58 -3.54
CA TRP A 4 -3.05 -11.39 -3.66
C TRP A 4 -2.40 -10.44 -4.66
N PHE A 5 -3.21 -9.71 -5.41
CA PHE A 5 -2.75 -8.76 -6.42
C PHE A 5 -3.48 -7.44 -6.21
N ILE A 6 -2.74 -6.35 -6.17
CA ILE A 6 -3.27 -5.01 -5.97
C ILE A 6 -2.38 -3.99 -6.69
N SER A 7 -2.93 -2.81 -6.97
CA SER A 7 -2.23 -1.66 -7.51
C SER A 7 -2.82 -0.39 -6.90
N ASP A 8 -2.16 0.76 -7.11
CA ASP A 8 -2.74 2.09 -6.85
C ASP A 8 -3.11 2.32 -5.37
N THR A 9 -2.34 1.73 -4.45
CA THR A 9 -2.54 1.96 -3.01
C THR A 9 -2.25 3.39 -2.61
N HIS A 10 -1.37 4.09 -3.34
CA HIS A 10 -1.08 5.52 -3.17
C HIS A 10 -0.81 5.92 -1.71
N PHE A 11 -0.06 5.10 -0.97
CA PHE A 11 0.42 5.45 0.37
C PHE A 11 1.13 6.81 0.33
N SER A 12 0.90 7.64 1.35
CA SER A 12 1.51 8.97 1.47
C SER A 12 1.13 10.00 0.38
N HIS A 13 0.23 9.66 -0.55
CA HIS A 13 -0.26 10.59 -1.57
C HIS A 13 -1.47 11.39 -1.08
N LYS A 14 -1.27 12.47 -0.32
CA LYS A 14 -2.36 13.28 0.27
C LYS A 14 -3.49 13.66 -0.70
N ASN A 15 -3.16 14.03 -1.93
CA ASN A 15 -4.15 14.48 -2.91
C ASN A 15 -5.06 13.34 -3.42
N ILE A 16 -4.65 12.07 -3.31
CA ILE A 16 -5.46 10.93 -3.76
C ILE A 16 -6.77 10.82 -2.99
N ILE A 17 -6.79 11.28 -1.73
CA ILE A 17 -7.99 11.30 -0.90
C ILE A 17 -9.10 12.07 -1.62
N LYS A 18 -8.78 13.28 -2.11
CA LYS A 18 -9.73 14.10 -2.86
C LYS A 18 -10.01 13.52 -4.25
N TYR A 19 -8.98 13.12 -4.99
CA TYR A 19 -9.14 12.72 -6.39
C TYR A 19 -9.88 11.39 -6.57
N ALA A 20 -9.70 10.44 -5.66
CA ALA A 20 -10.36 9.15 -5.68
C ALA A 20 -11.55 9.05 -4.70
N GLY A 21 -11.92 10.16 -4.05
CA GLY A 21 -13.03 10.18 -3.09
C GLY A 21 -12.84 9.23 -1.90
N ARG A 22 -11.60 9.07 -1.42
CA ARG A 22 -11.31 8.18 -0.29
C ARG A 22 -11.87 8.78 1.01
N PRO A 23 -12.46 7.97 1.91
CA PRO A 23 -13.16 8.46 3.08
C PRO A 23 -12.20 8.76 4.26
N TYR A 24 -11.17 9.57 4.02
CA TYR A 24 -10.16 9.92 5.04
C TYR A 24 -9.98 11.43 5.11
N MET A 25 -9.67 11.95 6.29
CA MET A 25 -9.38 13.37 6.47
C MET A 25 -7.89 13.67 6.30
N THR A 26 -7.02 12.72 6.66
CA THR A 26 -5.56 12.88 6.55
C THR A 26 -4.89 11.68 5.88
N VAL A 27 -3.67 11.89 5.40
CA VAL A 27 -2.89 10.84 4.74
C VAL A 27 -2.37 9.82 5.75
N GLU A 28 -2.13 10.24 6.98
CA GLU A 28 -1.73 9.39 8.11
C GLU A 28 -2.87 8.44 8.50
N GLU A 29 -4.11 8.94 8.56
CA GLU A 29 -5.30 8.14 8.81
C GLU A 29 -5.52 7.10 7.72
N MET A 30 -5.39 7.51 6.45
CA MET A 30 -5.48 6.61 5.30
C MET A 30 -4.41 5.52 5.36
N ASN A 31 -3.15 5.90 5.54
CA ASN A 31 -2.02 4.96 5.60
C ASN A 31 -2.25 3.93 6.72
N LYS A 32 -2.61 4.38 7.92
CA LYS A 32 -2.90 3.49 9.05
C LYS A 32 -4.04 2.53 8.75
N SER A 33 -5.16 3.04 8.24
CA SER A 33 -6.34 2.21 7.96
C SER A 33 -6.05 1.14 6.90
N LEU A 34 -5.31 1.48 5.86
CA LEU A 34 -4.92 0.50 4.83
C LEU A 34 -4.00 -0.59 5.40
N ILE A 35 -3.02 -0.23 6.22
CA ILE A 35 -2.11 -1.20 6.87
C ILE A 35 -2.87 -2.11 7.83
N ASP A 36 -3.72 -1.55 8.70
CA ASP A 36 -4.51 -2.31 9.66
C ASP A 36 -5.44 -3.32 8.95
N ASN A 37 -6.11 -2.89 7.87
CA ASN A 37 -6.95 -3.78 7.07
C ASN A 37 -6.13 -4.92 6.46
N TRP A 38 -4.99 -4.62 5.84
CA TRP A 38 -4.15 -5.65 5.22
C TRP A 38 -3.66 -6.68 6.24
N ASN A 39 -3.19 -6.22 7.40
CA ASN A 39 -2.73 -7.10 8.48
C ASN A 39 -3.86 -7.89 9.15
N GLN A 40 -5.13 -7.46 9.02
CA GLN A 40 -6.28 -8.20 9.52
C GLN A 40 -6.67 -9.38 8.61
N TYR A 41 -6.47 -9.26 7.29
CA TYR A 41 -7.03 -10.21 6.31
C TYR A 41 -6.00 -11.12 5.64
N VAL A 42 -4.72 -10.76 5.66
CA VAL A 42 -3.67 -11.52 4.96
C VAL A 42 -2.75 -12.21 5.95
N ASP A 43 -2.62 -13.52 5.76
CA ASP A 43 -1.79 -14.39 6.59
C ASP A 43 -0.30 -14.16 6.30
N ALA A 44 0.57 -14.40 7.29
CA ALA A 44 2.01 -14.15 7.17
C ALA A 44 2.69 -14.99 6.06
N GLU A 45 2.15 -16.17 5.76
CA GLU A 45 2.64 -17.05 4.69
C GLU A 45 2.09 -16.70 3.30
N ASP A 46 1.19 -15.73 3.19
CA ASP A 46 0.66 -15.28 1.90
C ASP A 46 1.60 -14.29 1.21
N GLN A 47 1.43 -14.16 -0.10
CA GLN A 47 2.18 -13.22 -0.93
C GLN A 47 1.25 -12.14 -1.49
N VAL A 48 1.66 -10.88 -1.38
CA VAL A 48 0.93 -9.75 -1.95
C VAL A 48 1.79 -9.07 -3.00
N PHE A 49 1.31 -9.08 -4.24
CA PHE A 49 1.96 -8.42 -5.38
C PHE A 49 1.37 -7.02 -5.56
N PHE A 50 2.21 -6.00 -5.41
CA PHE A 50 1.87 -4.60 -5.69
C PHE A 50 2.35 -4.27 -7.11
N LEU A 51 1.42 -3.96 -8.02
CA LEU A 51 1.68 -3.89 -9.46
C LEU A 51 1.95 -2.48 -10.00
N GLY A 52 2.05 -1.48 -9.12
CA GLY A 52 2.22 -0.08 -9.48
C GLY A 52 1.69 0.84 -8.40
N ASP A 53 2.11 2.11 -8.46
CA ASP A 53 1.58 3.20 -7.64
C ASP A 53 1.41 2.89 -6.15
N PHE A 54 2.42 2.21 -5.58
CA PHE A 54 2.43 1.82 -4.17
C PHE A 54 2.24 3.03 -3.25
N GLY A 55 3.02 4.09 -3.47
CA GLY A 55 2.94 5.34 -2.72
C GLY A 55 3.79 6.45 -3.30
N LEU A 56 3.62 7.65 -2.73
CA LEU A 56 4.36 8.86 -3.08
C LEU A 56 5.36 9.21 -1.98
N GLY A 57 6.65 9.18 -2.27
CA GLY A 57 7.72 9.46 -1.31
C GLY A 57 9.05 8.91 -1.81
N ASP A 58 10.11 9.14 -1.04
CA ASP A 58 11.39 8.47 -1.29
C ASP A 58 11.35 6.99 -0.88
N VAL A 59 12.40 6.25 -1.29
CA VAL A 59 12.49 4.80 -1.08
C VAL A 59 12.50 4.44 0.41
N GLU A 60 13.17 5.23 1.25
CA GLU A 60 13.27 4.94 2.69
C GLU A 60 11.92 5.08 3.37
N HIS A 61 11.19 6.14 3.05
CA HIS A 61 9.84 6.39 3.56
C HIS A 61 8.87 5.29 3.13
N LEU A 62 8.86 4.93 1.84
CA LEU A 62 7.97 3.88 1.33
C LEU A 62 8.36 2.49 1.87
N HIS A 63 9.65 2.24 2.07
CA HIS A 63 10.12 1.03 2.73
C HIS A 63 9.64 0.95 4.18
N SER A 64 9.63 2.06 4.93
CA SER A 64 9.11 2.12 6.30
C SER A 64 7.61 1.79 6.41
N ILE A 65 6.85 2.07 5.35
CA ILE A 65 5.43 1.69 5.25
C ILE A 65 5.31 0.21 4.92
N CYS A 66 6.07 -0.26 3.91
CA CYS A 66 6.07 -1.66 3.51
C CYS A 66 6.48 -2.60 4.66
N SER A 67 7.40 -2.18 5.52
CA SER A 67 7.87 -2.99 6.66
C SER A 67 6.83 -3.18 7.76
N GLN A 68 5.68 -2.50 7.70
CA GLN A 68 4.59 -2.66 8.67
C GLN A 68 3.62 -3.80 8.30
N PHE A 69 3.74 -4.39 7.11
CA PHE A 69 2.93 -5.54 6.72
C PHE A 69 3.44 -6.83 7.37
N VAL A 70 2.51 -7.70 7.78
CA VAL A 70 2.82 -9.01 8.39
C VAL A 70 3.15 -10.11 7.38
N PHE A 71 2.95 -9.83 6.09
CA PHE A 71 3.10 -10.78 4.98
C PHE A 71 4.24 -10.39 4.04
N VAL A 72 4.55 -11.26 3.09
CA VAL A 72 5.56 -11.01 2.07
C VAL A 72 4.99 -10.08 0.99
N ALA A 73 5.44 -8.83 0.97
CA ALA A 73 5.12 -7.86 -0.08
C ALA A 73 6.14 -7.95 -1.23
N ILE A 74 5.64 -8.09 -2.46
CA ILE A 74 6.42 -8.13 -3.69
C ILE A 74 6.07 -6.91 -4.53
N MET A 75 7.02 -5.98 -4.65
CA MET A 75 6.86 -4.75 -5.42
C MET A 75 7.24 -5.00 -6.88
N ILE A 76 6.27 -4.88 -7.78
CA ILE A 76 6.49 -4.92 -9.22
C ILE A 76 6.38 -3.47 -9.73
N ALA A 77 7.53 -2.89 -10.06
CA ALA A 77 7.56 -1.58 -10.70
C ALA A 77 7.11 -1.71 -12.16
N MET A 78 5.86 -1.35 -12.44
CA MET A 78 5.42 -1.05 -13.80
C MET A 78 5.64 0.45 -14.04
N GLN A 79 6.76 0.81 -14.66
CA GLN A 79 6.88 2.13 -15.26
C GLN A 79 6.01 2.14 -16.52
N ALA A 80 4.90 2.86 -16.50
CA ALA A 80 4.23 3.24 -17.74
C ALA A 80 5.15 4.20 -18.50
N THR A 81 5.59 3.77 -19.69
CA THR A 81 6.35 4.59 -20.65
C THR A 81 5.55 5.79 -21.11
#